data_AF-A0A7J0GNA4-F1
#
_entry.id   AF-A0A7J0GNA4-F1
#
_cell.length_a   1.000
_cell.length_b   1.000
_cell.length_c   1.000
_cell.angle_alpha   90.00
_cell.angle_beta   90.00
_cell.angle_gamma   90.00
#
_symmetry.space_group_name_H-M   'P 1'
#
loop_
_entity.id
_entity.type
_entity.pdbx_description
1 polymer ?
#
loop_
_entity_poly.entity_id
_entity_poly.type
_entity_poly.pdbx_seq_one_letter_code
_entity_poly.pdbx_strand_id
1 'polypeptide(L)'
;MLATVTIFGYYLRNLLGEDLGPLSTKELEQLEHQLEVSLKQIRSTKTQAMLDQLADLQRREQMLAESNKALRRKLEESTAEIPLRHSWEAGGQTIPYNHVPAQSEFFQPLRLNSSLQIGYNHAGGTTEMNAVAPAQDDPVNGFIPGWML
;
A
#
# COMPACT_ATOMS: atom_id res chain seq x y z
N MET A 1 16.53 -12.54 -43.33
CA MET A 1 16.85 -12.49 -41.89
C MET A 1 17.41 -11.12 -41.47
N LEU A 2 18.42 -10.57 -42.15
CA LEU A 2 18.96 -9.24 -41.79
C LEU A 2 17.95 -8.10 -41.96
N ALA A 3 17.23 -8.05 -43.09
CA ALA A 3 16.23 -7.02 -43.36
C ALA A 3 15.08 -6.98 -42.33
N THR A 4 14.64 -8.14 -41.84
CA THR A 4 13.56 -8.22 -40.85
C THR A 4 14.00 -7.71 -39.48
N VAL A 5 15.26 -7.97 -39.10
CA VAL A 5 15.84 -7.46 -37.85
C VAL A 5 16.00 -5.94 -37.91
N THR A 6 16.45 -5.39 -39.05
CA THR A 6 16.61 -3.95 -39.21
C THR A 6 15.26 -3.22 -39.20
N ILE A 7 14.23 -3.78 -39.84
CA ILE A 7 12.88 -3.20 -39.84
C ILE A 7 12.31 -3.17 -38.43
N PHE A 8 12.43 -4.27 -37.68
CA PHE A 8 11.96 -4.32 -36.29
C PHE A 8 12.72 -3.33 -35.39
N GLY A 9 14.04 -3.23 -35.55
CA GLY A 9 14.85 -2.25 -34.82
C GLY A 9 14.44 -0.81 -35.10
N TYR A 10 14.17 -0.47 -36.36
CA TYR A 10 13.67 0.85 -36.75
C TYR A 10 12.31 1.14 -36.11
N TYR A 11 11.40 0.17 -36.14
CA TYR A 11 10.08 0.27 -35.52
C TYR A 11 10.16 0.49 -34.00
N LEU A 12 11.04 -0.24 -33.29
CA LEU A 12 11.25 -0.03 -31.86
C LEU A 12 11.77 1.37 -31.54
N ARG A 13 12.68 1.90 -32.37
CA ARG A 13 13.20 3.26 -32.22
C ARG A 13 12.08 4.28 -32.39
N ASN A 14 11.20 4.10 -33.36
CA ASN A 14 10.01 4.95 -33.51
C ASN A 14 9.08 4.86 -32.29
N LEU A 15 8.81 3.67 -31.76
CA LEU A 15 8.03 3.51 -30.52
C LEU A 15 8.67 4.22 -29.31
N LEU A 16 10.00 4.39 -29.30
CA LEU A 16 10.75 5.13 -28.29
C LEU A 16 10.84 6.63 -28.57
N GLY A 17 10.24 7.11 -29.65
CA GLY A 17 10.28 8.51 -30.08
C GLY A 17 11.56 8.91 -30.84
N GLU A 18 12.36 7.93 -31.28
CA GLU A 18 13.55 8.13 -32.10
C GLU A 18 13.24 8.01 -33.60
N ASP A 19 14.05 8.66 -34.45
CA ASP A 19 13.98 8.59 -35.91
C ASP A 19 12.58 8.82 -36.50
N LEU A 20 11.85 9.80 -35.95
CA LEU A 20 10.48 10.12 -36.37
C LEU A 20 10.40 10.95 -37.66
N GLY A 21 11.50 11.59 -38.07
CA GLY A 21 11.53 12.50 -39.23
C GLY A 21 11.04 11.89 -40.56
N PRO A 22 11.27 10.59 -40.83
CA PRO A 22 10.75 9.93 -42.03
C PRO A 22 9.26 9.55 -41.98
N LEU A 23 8.58 9.67 -40.83
CA LEU A 23 7.16 9.34 -40.71
C LEU A 23 6.29 10.50 -41.20
N SER A 24 5.20 10.17 -41.88
CA SER A 24 4.13 11.12 -42.20
C SER A 24 3.31 11.48 -40.95
N THR A 25 2.56 12.57 -41.02
CA THR A 25 1.65 12.99 -39.93
C THR A 25 0.65 11.88 -39.55
N LYS A 26 0.10 11.18 -40.54
CA LYS A 26 -0.83 10.07 -40.31
C LYS A 26 -0.17 8.88 -39.60
N GLU A 27 1.07 8.55 -39.96
CA GLU A 27 1.82 7.47 -39.29
C GLU A 27 2.18 7.86 -37.85
N LEU A 28 2.47 9.14 -37.61
CA LEU A 28 2.76 9.66 -36.28
C LEU A 28 1.51 9.64 -35.38
N GLU A 29 0.35 10.08 -35.90
CA GLU A 29 -0.93 9.98 -35.19
C GLU A 29 -1.28 8.53 -34.84
N GLN A 30 -1.03 7.59 -35.77
CA GLN A 30 -1.27 6.18 -35.53
C GLN A 30 -0.32 5.61 -34.46
N LEU A 31 0.96 6.01 -34.49
CA LEU A 31 1.95 5.62 -33.50
C LEU A 31 1.61 6.14 -32.10
N GLU A 32 1.21 7.41 -32.00
CA GLU A 32 0.76 8.04 -30.76
C GLU A 32 -0.46 7.31 -30.19
N HIS A 33 -1.48 7.07 -31.02
CA HIS A 33 -2.67 6.34 -30.59
C HIS A 33 -2.34 4.91 -30.12
N GLN A 34 -1.44 4.21 -30.82
CA GLN A 34 -1.01 2.88 -30.41
C GLN A 34 -0.31 2.90 -29.05
N LEU A 35 0.56 3.90 -28.82
CA LEU A 35 1.27 4.07 -27.54
C LEU A 35 0.30 4.43 -26.42
N GLU A 36 -0.66 5.32 -26.66
CA GLU A 36 -1.69 5.71 -25.69
C GLU A 36 -2.52 4.51 -25.23
N VAL A 37 -3.06 3.73 -26.19
CA VAL A 37 -3.86 2.54 -25.89
C VAL A 37 -3.03 1.51 -25.12
N SER A 38 -1.81 1.24 -25.57
CA SER A 38 -0.93 0.25 -24.93
C SER A 38 -0.54 0.68 -23.51
N LEU A 39 -0.22 1.96 -23.31
CA LEU A 39 0.14 2.49 -22.00
C LEU A 39 -1.04 2.45 -21.04
N LYS A 40 -2.24 2.83 -21.51
CA LYS A 40 -3.49 2.71 -20.73
C LYS A 40 -3.73 1.25 -20.32
N GLN A 41 -3.54 0.30 -21.23
CA GLN A 41 -3.69 -1.12 -20.93
C GLN A 41 -2.68 -1.59 -19.88
N ILE A 42 -1.39 -1.24 -20.03
CA ILE A 42 -0.34 -1.59 -19.07
C ILE A 42 -0.64 -1.02 -17.68
N ARG A 43 -1.02 0.25 -17.59
CA ARG A 43 -1.40 0.91 -16.32
C ARG A 43 -2.61 0.23 -15.68
N SER A 44 -3.63 -0.08 -16.47
CA SER A 44 -4.84 -0.77 -16.01
C SER A 44 -4.50 -2.16 -15.46
N THR A 45 -3.76 -2.98 -16.22
CA THR A 45 -3.36 -4.33 -15.79
C THR A 45 -2.48 -4.29 -14.53
N LYS A 46 -1.52 -3.36 -14.45
CA LYS A 46 -0.67 -3.20 -13.26
C LYS A 46 -1.51 -2.80 -12.04
N THR A 47 -2.43 -1.86 -12.21
CA THR A 47 -3.34 -1.40 -11.15
C THR A 47 -4.20 -2.54 -10.65
N GLN A 48 -4.84 -3.27 -11.56
CA GLN A 48 -5.72 -4.38 -11.20
C GLN A 48 -4.94 -5.45 -10.42
N ALA A 49 -3.74 -5.82 -10.88
CA ALA A 49 -2.90 -6.77 -10.17
C ALA A 49 -2.54 -6.30 -8.74
N MET A 50 -2.21 -5.02 -8.56
CA MET A 50 -1.92 -4.46 -7.24
C MET A 50 -3.15 -4.46 -6.32
N LEU A 51 -4.33 -4.14 -6.86
CA LEU A 51 -5.60 -4.19 -6.11
C LEU A 51 -5.95 -5.62 -5.69
N ASP A 52 -5.77 -6.59 -6.58
CA ASP A 52 -6.02 -8.00 -6.30
C ASP A 52 -5.08 -8.51 -5.20
N GLN A 53 -3.80 -8.15 -5.25
CA GLN A 53 -2.82 -8.49 -4.21
C GLN A 53 -3.18 -7.84 -2.86
N LEU A 54 -3.61 -6.58 -2.86
CA LEU A 54 -4.03 -5.89 -1.65
C LEU A 54 -5.24 -6.60 -1.02
N ALA A 55 -6.25 -6.94 -1.81
CA ALA A 55 -7.46 -7.62 -1.34
C ALA A 55 -7.15 -9.02 -0.76
N ASP A 56 -6.25 -9.77 -1.40
CA ASP A 56 -5.80 -11.08 -0.90
C ASP A 56 -5.06 -10.96 0.43
N LEU A 57 -4.16 -9.98 0.56
CA LEU A 57 -3.45 -9.71 1.81
C LEU A 57 -4.40 -9.30 2.95
N GLN A 58 -5.35 -8.40 2.68
CA GLN A 58 -6.36 -7.98 3.66
C GLN A 58 -7.22 -9.16 4.13
N ARG A 59 -7.60 -10.08 3.22
CA ARG A 59 -8.32 -11.30 3.58
C ARG A 59 -7.50 -12.19 4.50
N ARG A 60 -6.21 -12.37 4.20
CA ARG A 60 -5.30 -13.18 5.04
C ARG A 60 -5.11 -12.56 6.42
N GLU A 61 -4.92 -11.24 6.49
CA GLU A 61 -4.83 -10.50 7.74
C GLU A 61 -6.08 -10.74 8.61
N GLN A 62 -7.27 -10.61 8.02
CA GLN A 62 -8.52 -10.84 8.74
C GLN A 62 -8.63 -12.27 9.30
N MET A 63 -8.34 -13.28 8.47
CA MET A 63 -8.37 -14.69 8.90
C MET A 63 -7.36 -14.96 10.04
N LEU A 64 -6.16 -14.40 9.95
CA LEU A 64 -5.14 -14.54 10.98
C LEU A 64 -5.55 -13.84 12.27
N ALA A 65 -6.14 -12.64 12.19
CA ALA A 65 -6.64 -11.90 13.34
C ALA A 65 -7.76 -12.66 14.06
N GLU A 66 -8.70 -13.24 13.32
CA GLU A 66 -9.78 -14.06 13.87
C GLU A 66 -9.25 -15.34 14.53
N SER A 67 -8.32 -16.05 13.87
CA SER A 67 -7.66 -17.22 14.43
C SER A 67 -6.89 -16.89 15.71
N ASN A 68 -6.10 -15.80 15.69
CA ASN A 68 -5.35 -15.36 16.86
C ASN A 68 -6.28 -14.99 18.03
N LYS A 69 -7.38 -14.28 17.75
CA LYS A 69 -8.42 -13.96 18.75
C LYS A 69 -9.04 -15.23 19.34
N ALA A 70 -9.35 -16.22 18.51
CA ALA A 70 -9.89 -17.49 18.96
C ALA A 70 -8.90 -18.26 19.86
N LEU A 71 -7.62 -18.26 19.51
CA LEU A 71 -6.56 -18.88 20.30
C LEU A 71 -6.35 -18.16 21.65
N ARG A 72 -6.35 -16.82 21.67
CA ARG A 72 -6.26 -16.04 22.91
C ARG A 72 -7.40 -16.38 23.87
N ARG A 73 -8.63 -16.43 23.38
CA ARG A 73 -9.80 -16.83 24.18
C ARG A 73 -9.66 -18.26 24.73
N LYS A 74 -9.20 -19.21 23.91
CA LYS A 74 -8.95 -20.59 24.37
C LYS A 74 -7.86 -20.67 25.44
N LEU A 75 -6.82 -19.84 25.32
CA LEU A 75 -5.76 -19.76 26.32
C LEU A 75 -6.32 -19.22 27.64
N GLU A 76 -7.10 -18.13 27.60
CA GLU A 76 -7.75 -17.55 28.77
C GLU A 76 -8.69 -18.55 29.45
N GLU A 77 -9.52 -19.27 28.69
CA GLU A 77 -10.44 -20.31 29.18
C GLU A 77 -9.67 -21.47 29.82
N SER A 78 -8.63 -22.00 29.14
CA SER A 78 -7.75 -23.01 29.71
C SER A 78 -6.98 -22.53 30.94
N THR A 79 -6.75 -21.23 31.12
CA THR A 79 -6.04 -20.70 32.30
C THR A 79 -7.03 -20.50 33.45
N ALA A 80 -8.29 -20.15 33.15
CA ALA A 80 -9.36 -20.01 34.12
C ALA A 80 -9.92 -21.35 34.63
N GLU A 81 -9.92 -22.39 33.80
CA GLU A 81 -10.31 -23.77 34.17
C GLU A 81 -9.25 -24.52 34.97
N ILE A 82 -8.15 -23.86 35.35
CA ILE A 82 -7.13 -24.45 36.22
C ILE A 82 -7.31 -23.98 37.67
N PRO A 83 -8.18 -24.65 38.47
CA PRO A 83 -7.95 -24.83 39.90
C PRO A 83 -6.77 -25.78 40.21
N LEU A 84 -6.15 -26.39 39.19
CA LEU A 84 -5.19 -27.49 39.36
C LEU A 84 -3.70 -27.09 39.36
N ARG A 85 -3.32 -25.91 38.86
CA ARG A 85 -1.90 -25.45 38.82
C ARG A 85 -1.38 -25.10 40.21
N HIS A 86 -2.24 -24.58 41.08
CA HIS A 86 -1.85 -24.27 42.46
C HIS A 86 -1.57 -25.51 43.32
N SER A 87 -1.94 -26.71 42.87
CA SER A 87 -1.59 -27.97 43.55
C SER A 87 -0.14 -28.40 43.28
N TRP A 88 0.47 -27.94 42.17
CA TRP A 88 1.83 -28.36 41.76
C TRP A 88 2.92 -27.38 42.22
N GLU A 89 2.55 -26.23 42.79
CA GLU A 89 3.48 -25.21 43.31
C GLU A 89 3.79 -25.37 44.82
N ALA A 90 3.13 -26.29 45.52
CA ALA A 90 3.32 -26.52 46.96
C ALA A 90 4.56 -27.38 47.34
N GLY A 91 5.39 -27.76 46.37
CA GLY A 91 6.52 -28.67 46.59
C GLY A 91 7.73 -28.37 45.72
N GLY A 92 8.33 -27.17 45.83
CA GLY A 92 9.54 -26.85 45.08
C GLY A 92 10.17 -25.53 45.50
N GLN A 93 11.22 -25.63 46.31
CA GLN A 93 12.03 -24.53 46.81
C GLN A 93 12.66 -23.69 45.68
N THR A 94 12.48 -22.37 45.80
CA THR A 94 13.44 -21.28 45.49
C THR A 94 14.48 -21.49 44.39
N ILE A 95 14.28 -20.87 43.22
CA ILE A 95 15.37 -20.30 42.39
C ILE A 95 14.87 -18.97 41.78
N PRO A 96 15.52 -17.82 42.03
CA PRO A 96 15.13 -16.55 41.44
C PRO A 96 15.87 -16.36 40.11
N TYR A 97 15.18 -16.52 38.98
CA TYR A 97 15.67 -16.00 37.71
C TYR A 97 14.69 -15.00 37.12
N ASN A 98 15.14 -13.74 37.14
CA ASN A 98 14.77 -12.62 36.30
C ASN A 98 13.28 -12.31 36.13
N HIS A 99 12.83 -11.39 36.99
CA HIS A 99 11.74 -10.48 36.68
C HIS A 99 12.12 -9.63 35.45
N VAL A 100 11.63 -9.99 34.27
CA VAL A 100 11.59 -9.09 33.11
C VAL A 100 10.32 -8.26 33.24
N PRO A 101 10.40 -6.92 33.36
CA PRO A 101 9.23 -6.10 33.58
C PRO A 101 8.33 -6.10 32.34
N ALA A 102 7.03 -6.00 32.59
CA ALA A 102 5.97 -5.87 31.60
C ALA A 102 6.28 -4.79 30.55
N GLN A 103 6.71 -5.21 29.35
CA GLN A 103 6.63 -4.36 28.16
C GLN A 103 6.25 -5.23 26.96
N SER A 104 4.98 -5.62 26.93
CA SER A 104 4.32 -6.00 25.67
C SER A 104 4.00 -4.73 24.88
N GLU A 105 5.02 -4.03 24.42
CA GLU A 105 4.90 -2.94 23.44
C GLU A 105 5.11 -3.41 21.99
N PHE A 106 5.15 -4.72 21.75
CA PHE A 106 5.42 -5.25 20.41
C PHE A 106 4.23 -5.15 19.44
N PHE A 107 3.04 -4.79 19.91
CA PHE A 107 1.88 -4.54 19.07
C PHE A 107 1.13 -3.30 19.53
N GLN A 108 1.70 -2.13 19.28
CA GLN A 108 0.85 -0.97 19.06
C GLN A 108 0.32 -1.08 17.63
N PRO A 109 -1.01 -1.11 17.41
CA PRO A 109 -1.55 -0.87 16.09
C PRO A 109 -1.04 0.52 15.72
N LEU A 110 -0.18 0.61 14.71
CA LEU A 110 0.15 1.88 14.09
C LEU A 110 -1.19 2.45 13.60
N ARG A 111 -1.79 3.34 14.38
CA ARG A 111 -2.78 4.27 13.85
C ARG A 111 -2.02 5.03 12.78
N LEU A 112 -2.27 4.66 11.53
CA LEU A 112 -1.83 5.35 10.34
C LEU A 112 -2.45 6.75 10.34
N ASN A 113 -1.91 7.63 11.16
CA ASN A 113 -2.03 9.05 10.97
C ASN A 113 -1.03 9.37 9.85
N SER A 114 -1.44 9.16 8.60
CA SER A 114 -0.71 9.68 7.43
C SER A 114 -0.77 11.21 7.45
N SER A 115 -0.01 11.83 8.35
CA SER A 115 0.42 13.21 8.21
C SER A 115 1.94 13.23 8.16
N LEU A 116 2.51 12.57 7.14
CA LEU A 116 3.82 12.97 6.64
C LEU A 116 3.64 14.36 6.02
N GLN A 117 3.63 15.39 6.86
CA GLN A 117 3.98 16.74 6.43
C GLN A 117 5.48 16.72 6.15
N ILE A 118 5.84 16.26 4.95
CA ILE A 118 7.13 16.61 4.35
C ILE A 118 7.07 18.12 4.15
N GLY A 119 7.63 18.82 5.13
CA GLY A 119 7.73 20.26 5.15
C GLY A 119 8.53 20.73 3.94
N TYR A 120 7.86 21.46 3.06
CA TYR A 120 8.51 22.44 2.22
C TYR A 120 8.30 23.79 2.89
N ASN A 121 9.33 24.27 3.59
CA ASN A 121 9.46 25.68 3.92
C ASN A 121 9.64 26.44 2.60
N HIS A 122 8.58 27.06 2.08
CA HIS A 122 8.74 28.13 1.11
C HIS A 122 8.78 29.45 1.87
N ALA A 123 10.01 29.94 2.09
CA ALA A 123 10.23 31.31 2.47
C ALA A 123 9.80 32.22 1.31
N GLY A 124 8.92 33.18 1.58
CA GLY A 124 8.73 34.40 0.78
C GLY A 124 7.43 34.46 -0.02
N GLY A 125 6.57 35.43 0.29
CA GLY A 125 5.44 35.83 -0.58
C GLY A 125 4.26 36.42 0.17
N THR A 126 4.33 37.72 0.43
CA THR A 126 3.32 38.66 0.94
C THR A 126 1.86 38.49 0.47
N THR A 127 0.93 38.93 1.34
CA THR A 127 -0.31 39.71 1.06
C THR A 127 -1.64 39.03 1.47
N GLU A 128 -2.26 39.57 2.54
CA GLU A 128 -3.70 39.96 2.74
C GLU A 128 -4.80 38.97 2.28
N MET A 129 -5.95 38.71 2.94
CA MET A 129 -6.74 39.27 4.04
C MET A 129 -7.94 38.31 4.30
N ASN A 130 -8.50 38.35 5.52
CA ASN A 130 -9.90 38.09 5.91
C ASN A 130 -10.62 36.72 5.67
N ALA A 131 -10.81 36.03 6.81
CA ALA A 131 -12.08 35.70 7.48
C ALA A 131 -13.21 34.88 6.80
N VAL A 132 -13.76 33.99 7.65
CA VAL A 132 -15.10 33.34 7.67
C VAL A 132 -15.16 31.91 7.11
N ALA A 133 -15.41 30.96 8.02
CA ALA A 133 -15.88 29.60 7.73
C ALA A 133 -17.38 29.61 7.38
N PRO A 134 -17.87 28.59 6.66
CA PRO A 134 -18.81 27.67 7.33
C PRO A 134 -18.70 26.18 6.90
N ALA A 135 -19.08 25.34 7.86
CA ALA A 135 -19.90 24.12 7.79
C ALA A 135 -19.61 22.98 6.78
N GLN A 136 -19.36 21.81 7.38
CA GLN A 136 -20.01 20.48 7.19
C GLN A 136 -20.22 19.84 5.81
N ASP A 137 -19.73 18.60 5.76
CA ASP A 137 -20.27 17.39 5.12
C ASP A 137 -20.51 17.40 3.60
N ASP A 138 -19.60 16.74 2.89
CA ASP A 138 -19.93 16.06 1.64
C ASP A 138 -19.14 14.73 1.53
N PRO A 139 -19.80 13.56 1.45
CA PRO A 139 -19.16 12.28 1.30
C PRO A 139 -19.22 11.85 -0.17
N VAL A 140 -18.23 12.20 -0.98
CA VAL A 140 -17.87 11.50 -2.22
C VAL A 140 -16.52 12.06 -2.66
N ASN A 141 -15.46 11.67 -1.95
CA ASN A 141 -14.12 12.00 -2.41
C ASN A 141 -13.61 10.82 -3.23
N GLY A 142 -13.94 10.84 -4.52
CA GLY A 142 -13.27 10.06 -5.55
C GLY A 142 -11.85 10.57 -5.72
N PHE A 143 -10.99 10.31 -4.73
CA PHE A 143 -9.57 10.57 -4.84
C PHE A 143 -9.00 9.47 -5.75
N ILE A 144 -8.91 9.78 -7.04
CA ILE A 144 -8.11 8.99 -7.98
C ILE A 144 -6.66 9.40 -7.71
N PRO A 145 -5.84 8.56 -7.08
CA PRO A 145 -4.46 8.91 -6.79
C PRO A 145 -3.71 9.12 -8.11
N GLY A 146 -2.77 10.08 -8.14
CA GLY A 146 -2.11 10.55 -9.37
C GLY A 146 -1.33 9.48 -10.18
N TRP A 147 -1.18 8.26 -9.66
CA TRP A 147 -0.67 7.10 -10.42
C TRP A 147 -1.71 6.46 -11.34
N MET A 148 -3.00 6.82 -11.18
CA MET A 148 -4.15 6.28 -11.90
C MET A 148 -4.63 7.24 -13.03
N LEU A 149 -3.96 8.37 -13.23
CA LEU A 149 -4.06 9.23 -14.43
C LEU A 149 -3.10 8.77 -15.53
#